data_AF-A0A943L5X1-F1
#
_entry.id   AF-A0A943L5X1-F1
#
_cell.length_a   1.000
_cell.length_b   1.000
_cell.length_c   1.000
_cell.angle_alpha   90.00
_cell.angle_beta   90.00
_cell.angle_gamma   90.00
#
_symmetry.space_group_name_H-M   'P 1'
#
loop_
_entity.id
_entity.type
_entity.pdbx_description
1 polymer ?
#
loop_
_entity_poly.entity_id
_entity_poly.type
_entity_poly.pdbx_seq_one_letter_code
_entity_poly.pdbx_strand_id
1 'polypeptide(L)'
;MDEENIAKILEERKYMKFRLIIQGIIIGLLVGIVIVLNRILITKFSAVFKEFYLWGNKGLVNIFLVLIILAFLGLIVGYMSKVEPMIAGSGIPQVKGRVLNKLKLNWLRILVLKFLGGVIALSAGLTLGREGPSVQIGASVGEGVAEKTYKRFPVKKEFLITAGASAGLSAAFNSPLSGIIFALEEIHRSFSPLVLLPAMAAAITADFVSKNFLGMEPSLNFSELSIMPLKYYWILILLGIFVGIMGVIFSKGIVLFQNIYAKFKNLKTEVKVMIPFVITAIVGLLYPSLLGGGHELIMDLTSREMTLLALIIIYIFKFLLLLICFGSGVPGGIFLPMLLLGAILGNIAGVISVDYFGVNTIYITNFIALGMAAYFSAVVKAPITGIVLIMEMTGSFSHLLSLSVVVIISYITSELLRNEAIYETLLERLLKKVGVSSNEGNDNKTILEFVVEMGSIAEGKYINEIEWPKDSLLVSIKRGEKEIIPRGYVKLENGDYIVIIVSLDKSPQVIEEVNSLTLV
;
A
#
# COMPACT_ATOMS: atom_id res chain seq x y z
N MET A 1 -7.80 42.84 6.79
CA MET A 1 -7.36 41.79 5.86
C MET A 1 -8.12 42.07 4.59
N ASP A 2 -7.46 42.72 3.65
CA ASP A 2 -8.13 43.49 2.58
C ASP A 2 -8.79 42.57 1.55
N GLU A 3 -9.94 42.98 1.00
CA GLU A 3 -10.72 42.22 0.01
C GLU A 3 -9.89 41.82 -1.23
N GLU A 4 -8.93 42.66 -1.61
CA GLU A 4 -7.95 42.38 -2.68
C GLU A 4 -7.07 41.15 -2.39
N ASN A 5 -6.68 40.94 -1.13
CA ASN A 5 -5.91 39.77 -0.73
C ASN A 5 -6.77 38.51 -0.78
N ILE A 6 -8.06 38.60 -0.46
CA ILE A 6 -8.99 37.47 -0.51
C ILE A 6 -9.28 37.06 -1.96
N ALA A 7 -9.53 38.02 -2.85
CA ALA A 7 -9.73 37.77 -4.28
C ALA A 7 -8.50 37.09 -4.91
N LYS A 8 -7.30 37.57 -4.59
CA LYS A 8 -6.04 36.98 -5.04
C LYS A 8 -5.82 35.55 -4.51
N ILE A 9 -6.13 35.30 -3.24
CA ILE A 9 -6.08 33.95 -2.64
C ILE A 9 -7.09 33.00 -3.33
N LEU A 10 -8.30 33.47 -3.66
CA LEU A 10 -9.32 32.67 -4.34
C LEU A 10 -8.95 32.36 -5.80
N GLU A 11 -8.40 33.32 -6.53
CA GLU A 11 -7.86 33.09 -7.87
C GLU A 11 -6.68 32.11 -7.84
N GLU A 12 -5.72 32.31 -6.93
CA GLU A 12 -4.59 31.40 -6.73
C GLU A 12 -5.08 29.97 -6.48
N ARG A 13 -6.14 29.78 -5.68
CA ARG A 13 -6.74 28.47 -5.42
C ARG A 13 -7.33 27.80 -6.67
N LYS A 14 -7.91 28.57 -7.60
CA LYS A 14 -8.44 28.05 -8.87
C LYS A 14 -7.30 27.56 -9.78
N TYR A 15 -6.21 28.32 -9.86
CA TYR A 15 -5.01 27.91 -10.62
C TYR A 15 -4.19 26.81 -9.92
N MET A 16 -4.30 26.65 -8.60
CA MET A 16 -3.60 25.59 -7.86
C MET A 16 -3.95 24.19 -8.38
N LYS A 17 -5.24 23.90 -8.61
CA LYS A 17 -5.68 22.59 -9.12
C LYS A 17 -5.07 22.29 -10.49
N PHE A 18 -5.09 23.26 -11.39
CA PHE A 18 -4.52 23.12 -12.73
C PHE A 18 -3.00 22.91 -12.68
N ARG A 19 -2.28 23.66 -11.84
CA ARG A 19 -0.84 23.49 -11.64
C ARG A 19 -0.47 22.12 -11.07
N LEU A 20 -1.24 21.64 -10.09
CA LEU A 20 -1.08 20.31 -9.52
C LEU A 20 -1.23 19.23 -10.59
N ILE A 21 -2.19 19.38 -11.51
CA ILE A 21 -2.36 18.45 -12.63
C ILE A 21 -1.12 18.45 -13.54
N ILE A 22 -0.62 19.63 -13.93
CA ILE A 22 0.60 19.74 -14.76
C ILE A 22 1.81 19.11 -14.06
N GLN A 23 2.00 19.40 -12.76
CA GLN A 23 3.06 18.79 -11.97
C GLN A 23 2.89 17.27 -11.89
N GLY A 24 1.65 16.79 -11.74
CA GLY A 24 1.30 15.38 -11.79
C GLY A 24 1.70 14.73 -13.11
N ILE A 25 1.41 15.35 -14.25
CA ILE A 25 1.83 14.86 -15.58
C ILE A 25 3.36 14.75 -15.67
N ILE A 26 4.09 15.80 -15.25
CA ILE A 26 5.56 15.80 -15.26
C ILE A 26 6.12 14.67 -14.38
N ILE A 27 5.57 14.51 -13.18
CA ILE A 27 5.94 13.44 -12.26
C ILE A 27 5.64 12.08 -12.91
N GLY A 28 4.46 11.89 -13.49
CA GLY A 28 4.06 10.66 -14.16
C GLY A 28 4.99 10.28 -15.31
N LEU A 29 5.41 11.23 -16.14
CA LEU A 29 6.39 10.99 -17.22
C LEU A 29 7.73 10.50 -16.66
N LEU A 30 8.28 11.22 -15.68
CA LEU A 30 9.58 10.90 -15.10
C LEU A 30 9.54 9.55 -14.36
N VAL A 31 8.51 9.32 -13.55
CA VAL A 31 8.33 8.07 -12.81
C VAL A 31 8.10 6.92 -13.78
N GLY A 32 7.26 7.09 -14.80
CA GLY A 32 7.03 6.10 -15.85
C GLY A 32 8.34 5.62 -16.49
N ILE A 33 9.21 6.54 -16.91
CA ILE A 33 10.52 6.21 -17.51
C ILE A 33 11.41 5.44 -16.52
N VAL A 34 11.52 5.91 -15.28
CA VAL A 34 12.37 5.29 -14.26
C VAL A 34 11.88 3.87 -13.91
N ILE A 35 10.58 3.69 -13.74
CA ILE A 35 10.01 2.38 -13.40
C ILE A 35 10.05 1.43 -14.61
N VAL A 36 9.81 1.89 -15.83
CA VAL A 36 10.00 1.07 -17.05
C VAL A 36 11.44 0.58 -17.15
N LEU A 37 12.42 1.46 -16.96
CA LEU A 37 13.83 1.07 -16.95
C LEU A 37 14.11 0.03 -15.86
N ASN A 38 13.57 0.22 -14.65
CA ASN A 38 13.70 -0.72 -13.55
C ASN A 38 13.14 -2.10 -13.92
N ARG A 39 11.93 -2.15 -14.50
CA ARG A 39 11.26 -3.39 -14.93
C ARG A 39 12.07 -4.12 -16.00
N ILE A 40 12.56 -3.41 -17.03
CA ILE A 40 13.36 -4.01 -18.10
C ILE A 40 14.65 -4.62 -17.55
N LEU A 41 15.36 -3.89 -16.67
CA LEU A 41 16.58 -4.40 -16.06
C LEU A 41 16.31 -5.64 -15.19
N ILE A 42 15.27 -5.61 -14.36
CA ILE A 42 14.89 -6.76 -13.53
C ILE A 42 14.57 -7.97 -14.41
N THR A 43 13.76 -7.81 -15.46
CA THR A 43 13.39 -8.94 -16.35
C THR A 43 14.61 -9.53 -17.04
N LYS A 44 15.47 -8.69 -17.64
CA LYS A 44 16.67 -9.14 -18.35
C LYS A 44 17.66 -9.84 -17.41
N PHE A 45 17.96 -9.23 -16.26
CA PHE A 45 18.91 -9.84 -15.32
C PHE A 45 18.33 -11.07 -14.63
N SER A 46 17.01 -11.14 -14.35
CA SER A 46 16.38 -12.35 -13.81
C SER A 46 16.56 -13.56 -14.74
N ALA A 47 16.47 -13.35 -16.07
CA ALA A 47 16.74 -14.41 -17.04
C ALA A 47 18.20 -14.90 -16.97
N VAL A 48 19.16 -13.97 -16.87
CA VAL A 48 20.58 -14.29 -16.69
C VAL A 48 20.82 -15.05 -15.38
N PHE A 49 20.20 -14.63 -14.27
CA PHE A 49 20.32 -15.35 -13.00
C PHE A 49 19.72 -16.76 -13.07
N LYS A 50 18.58 -16.95 -13.76
CA LYS A 50 18.02 -18.30 -14.00
C LYS A 50 19.00 -19.21 -14.72
N GLU A 51 19.62 -18.73 -15.79
CA GLU A 51 20.67 -19.49 -16.50
C GLU A 51 21.89 -19.75 -15.62
N PHE A 52 22.26 -18.77 -14.78
CA PHE A 52 23.37 -18.90 -13.84
C PHE A 52 23.12 -19.98 -12.77
N TYR A 53 21.89 -20.09 -12.24
CA TYR A 53 21.51 -21.18 -11.34
C TYR A 53 21.56 -22.55 -12.05
N LEU A 54 21.06 -22.65 -13.29
CA LEU A 54 21.13 -23.89 -14.08
C LEU A 54 22.57 -24.29 -14.39
N TRP A 55 23.45 -23.33 -14.67
CA TRP A 55 24.89 -23.56 -14.83
C TRP A 55 25.55 -24.03 -13.52
N GLY A 56 25.10 -23.49 -12.38
CA GLY A 56 25.48 -23.92 -11.04
C GLY A 56 25.32 -25.41 -10.81
N ASN A 57 24.21 -26.00 -11.28
CA ASN A 57 23.92 -27.42 -11.11
C ASN A 57 24.79 -28.37 -11.96
N LYS A 58 25.66 -27.86 -12.83
CA LYS A 58 26.53 -28.69 -13.68
C LYS A 58 27.78 -29.22 -12.97
N GLY A 59 28.07 -28.79 -11.75
CA GLY A 59 29.21 -29.31 -10.98
C GLY A 59 29.39 -28.66 -9.61
N LEU A 60 30.10 -29.34 -8.71
CA LEU A 60 30.31 -28.89 -7.32
C LEU A 60 31.00 -27.52 -7.24
N VAL A 61 32.01 -27.27 -8.08
CA VAL A 61 32.70 -25.97 -8.14
C VAL A 61 31.75 -24.85 -8.54
N ASN A 62 30.86 -25.12 -9.50
CA ASN A 62 29.88 -24.13 -9.97
C ASN A 62 28.86 -23.79 -8.87
N ILE A 63 28.42 -24.78 -8.08
CA ILE A 63 27.57 -24.55 -6.91
C ILE A 63 28.22 -23.56 -5.94
N PHE A 64 29.49 -23.79 -5.57
CA PHE A 64 30.21 -22.88 -4.67
C PHE A 64 30.38 -21.48 -5.27
N LEU A 65 30.64 -21.38 -6.59
CA LEU A 65 30.71 -20.09 -7.27
C LEU A 65 29.39 -19.32 -7.23
N VAL A 66 28.26 -19.99 -7.45
CA VAL A 66 26.93 -19.38 -7.30
C VAL A 66 26.73 -18.85 -5.88
N LEU A 67 27.03 -19.66 -4.86
CA LEU A 67 26.90 -19.23 -3.45
C LEU A 67 27.78 -18.02 -3.12
N ILE A 68 29.04 -18.02 -3.55
CA ILE A 68 29.99 -16.92 -3.31
C ILE A 68 29.54 -15.64 -4.01
N ILE A 69 29.11 -15.72 -5.27
CA ILE A 69 28.66 -14.56 -6.04
C ILE A 69 27.40 -13.95 -5.43
N LEU A 70 26.42 -14.79 -5.05
CA LEU A 70 25.19 -14.30 -4.42
C LEU A 70 25.46 -13.71 -3.03
N ALA A 71 26.35 -14.32 -2.24
CA ALA A 71 26.80 -13.76 -0.97
C ALA A 71 27.44 -12.38 -1.15
N PHE A 72 28.33 -12.24 -2.15
CA PHE A 72 28.99 -10.97 -2.46
C PHE A 72 27.99 -9.88 -2.89
N LEU A 73 27.01 -10.22 -3.75
CA LEU A 73 25.92 -9.30 -4.11
C LEU A 73 25.10 -8.88 -2.89
N GLY A 74 24.81 -9.82 -1.97
CA GLY A 74 24.15 -9.52 -0.71
C GLY A 74 24.94 -8.56 0.18
N LEU A 75 26.28 -8.67 0.22
CA LEU A 75 27.14 -7.71 0.91
C LEU A 75 27.10 -6.32 0.26
N ILE A 76 27.09 -6.24 -1.08
CA ILE A 76 26.96 -4.96 -1.80
C ILE A 76 25.62 -4.29 -1.47
N VAL A 77 24.51 -5.01 -1.59
CA VAL A 77 23.19 -4.47 -1.27
C VAL A 77 23.09 -4.11 0.21
N GLY A 78 23.68 -4.90 1.09
CA GLY A 78 23.74 -4.61 2.51
C GLY A 78 24.58 -3.37 2.83
N TYR A 79 25.66 -3.12 2.08
CA TYR A 79 26.42 -1.87 2.17
C TYR A 79 25.58 -0.67 1.70
N MET A 80 24.82 -0.80 0.61
CA MET A 80 23.87 0.25 0.19
C MET A 80 22.84 0.56 1.28
N SER A 81 22.28 -0.47 1.92
CA SER A 81 21.33 -0.31 3.04
C SER A 81 21.96 0.26 4.30
N LYS A 82 23.27 0.11 4.51
CA LYS A 82 23.99 0.80 5.58
C LYS A 82 24.22 2.27 5.26
N VAL A 83 24.58 2.57 4.01
CA VAL A 83 24.81 3.92 3.51
C VAL A 83 23.53 4.75 3.63
N GLU A 84 22.40 4.22 3.16
CA GLU A 84 21.08 4.85 3.29
C GLU A 84 20.06 3.88 3.90
N PRO A 85 19.87 3.89 5.23
CA PRO A 85 18.95 2.98 5.92
C PRO A 85 17.50 3.07 5.45
N MET A 86 17.09 4.21 4.88
CA MET A 86 15.72 4.41 4.40
C MET A 86 15.38 3.60 3.15
N ILE A 87 16.35 2.96 2.49
CA ILE A 87 16.06 2.04 1.38
C ILE A 87 15.64 0.64 1.83
N ALA A 88 15.75 0.31 3.12
CA ALA A 88 15.45 -1.03 3.62
C ALA A 88 13.96 -1.42 3.49
N GLY A 89 13.70 -2.69 3.19
CA GLY A 89 12.34 -3.25 3.11
C GLY A 89 11.48 -2.62 2.01
N SER A 90 10.19 -2.44 2.30
CA SER A 90 9.18 -2.07 1.28
C SER A 90 9.43 -0.68 0.69
N GLY A 91 9.51 0.35 1.53
CA GLY A 91 9.53 1.75 1.09
C GLY A 91 8.21 2.48 1.29
N ILE A 92 7.08 1.76 1.30
CA ILE A 92 5.75 2.32 1.57
C ILE A 92 5.66 2.99 2.96
N PRO A 93 6.12 2.36 4.06
CA PRO A 93 6.15 3.01 5.38
C PRO A 93 6.96 4.32 5.37
N GLN A 94 8.10 4.34 4.68
CA GLN A 94 8.95 5.52 4.57
C GLN A 94 8.23 6.68 3.86
N VAL A 95 7.54 6.38 2.75
CA VAL A 95 6.73 7.37 2.02
C VAL A 95 5.61 7.90 2.91
N LYS A 96 4.91 7.02 3.62
CA LYS A 96 3.84 7.40 4.56
C LYS A 96 4.38 8.30 5.67
N GLY A 97 5.47 7.92 6.32
CA GLY A 97 6.12 8.76 7.33
C GLY A 97 6.60 10.10 6.78
N ARG A 98 7.00 10.16 5.50
CA ARG A 98 7.39 11.42 4.83
C ARG A 98 6.20 12.33 4.56
N VAL A 99 5.09 11.78 4.09
CA VAL A 99 3.81 12.47 3.85
C VAL A 99 3.21 12.99 5.16
N LEU A 100 3.35 12.23 6.25
CA LEU A 100 2.97 12.65 7.61
C LEU A 100 3.97 13.63 8.24
N ASN A 101 5.02 14.03 7.53
CA ASN A 101 6.14 14.85 8.05
C ASN A 101 6.83 14.29 9.31
N LYS A 102 6.67 12.99 9.61
CA LYS A 102 7.34 12.29 10.71
C LYS A 102 8.77 11.83 10.32
N LEU A 103 9.10 11.79 9.03
CA LEU A 103 10.41 11.39 8.52
C LEU A 103 11.02 12.47 7.60
N LYS A 104 12.34 12.65 7.70
CA LYS A 104 13.14 13.41 6.74
C LYS A 104 13.90 12.43 5.85
N LEU A 105 13.76 12.58 4.54
CA LEU A 105 14.31 11.67 3.54
C LEU A 105 15.21 12.45 2.57
N ASN A 106 16.29 11.81 2.10
CA ASN A 106 17.09 12.33 1.00
C ASN A 106 16.61 11.67 -0.30
N TRP A 107 15.75 12.37 -1.04
CA TRP A 107 15.06 11.82 -2.21
C TRP A 107 16.02 11.30 -3.28
N LEU A 108 17.12 12.01 -3.58
CA LEU A 108 18.05 11.63 -4.64
C LEU A 108 18.83 10.37 -4.26
N ARG A 109 19.31 10.31 -3.01
CA ARG A 109 20.06 9.16 -2.51
C ARG A 109 19.19 7.92 -2.41
N ILE A 110 17.96 8.07 -1.95
CA ILE A 110 16.97 6.98 -1.90
C ILE A 110 16.64 6.51 -3.31
N LEU A 111 16.37 7.43 -4.25
CA LEU A 111 16.07 7.08 -5.64
C LEU A 111 17.17 6.19 -6.25
N VAL A 112 18.43 6.60 -6.16
CA VAL A 112 19.56 5.86 -6.75
C VAL A 112 19.79 4.53 -6.05
N LEU A 113 19.89 4.52 -4.73
CA LEU A 113 20.25 3.30 -3.98
C LEU A 113 19.10 2.29 -3.92
N LYS A 114 17.84 2.75 -3.86
CA LYS A 114 16.67 1.86 -3.91
C LYS A 114 16.51 1.24 -5.29
N PHE A 115 16.77 2.01 -6.36
CA PHE A 115 16.78 1.49 -7.72
C PHE A 115 17.83 0.40 -7.89
N LEU A 116 19.11 0.68 -7.57
CA LEU A 116 20.20 -0.28 -7.74
C LEU A 116 20.06 -1.50 -6.83
N GLY A 117 19.82 -1.28 -5.53
CA GLY A 117 19.63 -2.36 -4.56
C GLY A 117 18.44 -3.25 -4.89
N GLY A 118 17.33 -2.65 -5.35
CA GLY A 118 16.15 -3.36 -5.82
C GLY A 118 16.42 -4.19 -7.07
N VAL A 119 17.11 -3.64 -8.08
CA VAL A 119 17.48 -4.40 -9.30
C VAL A 119 18.31 -5.61 -8.92
N ILE A 120 19.35 -5.47 -8.10
CA ILE A 120 20.22 -6.59 -7.70
C ILE A 120 19.42 -7.65 -6.93
N ALA A 121 18.66 -7.25 -5.90
CA ALA A 121 17.93 -8.19 -5.06
C ALA A 121 16.83 -8.94 -5.81
N LEU A 122 16.04 -8.23 -6.61
CA LEU A 122 14.91 -8.81 -7.33
C LEU A 122 15.38 -9.69 -8.50
N SER A 123 16.43 -9.26 -9.21
CA SER A 123 16.99 -10.06 -10.31
C SER A 123 17.68 -11.33 -9.83
N ALA A 124 18.32 -11.28 -8.65
CA ALA A 124 18.87 -12.46 -7.99
C ALA A 124 17.81 -13.50 -7.60
N GLY A 125 16.52 -13.14 -7.66
CA GLY A 125 15.41 -14.07 -7.41
C GLY A 125 14.98 -14.13 -5.95
N LEU A 126 15.30 -13.12 -5.13
CA LEU A 126 14.78 -13.05 -3.76
C LEU A 126 13.25 -12.98 -3.79
N THR A 127 12.59 -13.57 -2.78
CA THR A 127 11.12 -13.58 -2.63
C THR A 127 10.63 -12.21 -2.14
N LEU A 128 10.70 -11.22 -3.03
CA LEU A 128 10.33 -9.83 -2.80
C LEU A 128 9.63 -9.29 -4.08
N GLY A 129 8.81 -8.27 -3.92
CA GLY A 129 8.14 -7.55 -5.01
C GLY A 129 8.87 -6.24 -5.38
N ARG A 130 8.75 -5.81 -6.63
CA ARG A 130 9.30 -4.53 -7.10
C ARG A 130 8.40 -3.34 -6.77
N GLU A 131 7.18 -3.61 -6.34
CA GLU A 131 6.10 -2.64 -6.17
C GLU A 131 6.39 -1.64 -5.05
N GLY A 132 6.77 -2.12 -3.87
CA GLY A 132 7.19 -1.25 -2.75
C GLY A 132 8.34 -0.32 -3.15
N PRO A 133 9.44 -0.84 -3.72
CA PRO A 133 10.50 -0.02 -4.32
C PRO A 133 9.98 0.99 -5.34
N SER A 134 9.07 0.60 -6.23
CA SER A 134 8.52 1.48 -7.25
C SER A 134 7.73 2.65 -6.64
N VAL A 135 6.92 2.39 -5.61
CA VAL A 135 6.23 3.45 -4.85
C VAL A 135 7.23 4.43 -4.22
N GLN A 136 8.30 3.91 -3.60
CA GLN A 136 9.30 4.77 -2.94
C GLN A 136 10.16 5.57 -3.93
N ILE A 137 10.55 4.95 -5.05
CA ILE A 137 11.26 5.62 -6.14
C ILE A 137 10.36 6.70 -6.73
N GLY A 138 9.10 6.37 -7.01
CA GLY A 138 8.11 7.32 -7.51
C GLY A 138 7.91 8.52 -6.59
N ALA A 139 7.73 8.26 -5.29
CA ALA A 139 7.65 9.30 -4.27
C ALA A 139 8.90 10.19 -4.21
N SER A 140 10.08 9.61 -4.41
CA SER A 140 11.36 10.35 -4.44
C SER A 140 11.47 11.27 -5.66
N VAL A 141 11.00 10.83 -6.84
CA VAL A 141 10.86 11.70 -8.01
C VAL A 141 9.87 12.82 -7.74
N GLY A 142 8.72 12.49 -7.14
CA GLY A 142 7.71 13.47 -6.73
C GLY A 142 8.27 14.52 -5.77
N GLU A 143 9.09 14.11 -4.80
CA GLU A 143 9.80 15.02 -3.90
C GLU A 143 10.81 15.91 -4.64
N GLY A 144 11.61 15.36 -5.56
CA GLY A 144 12.55 16.14 -6.37
C GLY A 144 11.87 17.19 -7.25
N VAL A 145 10.71 16.86 -7.84
CA VAL A 145 9.88 17.83 -8.60
C VAL A 145 9.28 18.87 -7.65
N ALA A 146 8.82 18.45 -6.47
CA ALA A 146 8.30 19.35 -5.44
C ALA A 146 9.37 20.36 -5.01
N GLU A 147 10.58 19.93 -4.61
CA GLU A 147 11.64 20.84 -4.15
C GLU A 147 12.01 21.92 -5.19
N LYS A 148 12.02 21.56 -6.49
CA LYS A 148 12.32 22.51 -7.57
C LYS A 148 11.18 23.48 -7.86
N THR A 149 9.95 23.14 -7.48
CA THR A 149 8.76 23.96 -7.77
C THR A 149 8.18 24.66 -6.51
N TYR A 150 8.54 24.20 -5.32
CA TYR A 150 7.98 24.60 -4.02
C TYR A 150 8.29 26.05 -3.64
N LYS A 151 9.49 26.55 -3.96
CA LYS A 151 9.88 27.95 -3.64
C LYS A 151 8.99 29.00 -4.32
N ARG A 152 8.20 28.61 -5.33
CA ARG A 152 7.35 29.53 -6.07
C ARG A 152 5.93 29.63 -5.50
N PHE A 153 5.42 28.63 -4.76
CA PHE A 153 4.00 28.60 -4.33
C PHE A 153 3.75 27.76 -3.06
N PRO A 154 2.78 28.12 -2.19
CA PRO A 154 2.48 27.40 -0.96
C PRO A 154 1.62 26.14 -1.21
N VAL A 155 2.03 25.26 -2.13
CA VAL A 155 1.42 23.94 -2.31
C VAL A 155 2.13 22.94 -1.40
N LYS A 156 1.36 22.14 -0.65
CA LYS A 156 1.90 21.07 0.20
C LYS A 156 2.70 20.07 -0.65
N LYS A 157 4.02 20.01 -0.43
CA LYS A 157 4.96 19.07 -1.08
C LYS A 157 4.46 17.62 -1.02
N GLU A 158 3.73 17.29 0.05
CA GLU A 158 3.15 15.99 0.33
C GLU A 158 2.22 15.52 -0.79
N PHE A 159 1.49 16.43 -1.46
CA PHE A 159 0.61 16.07 -2.57
C PHE A 159 1.38 15.55 -3.78
N LEU A 160 2.54 16.14 -4.08
CA LEU A 160 3.41 15.71 -5.18
C LEU A 160 4.17 14.43 -4.86
N ILE A 161 4.55 14.22 -3.58
CA ILE A 161 5.11 12.96 -3.09
C ILE A 161 4.09 11.83 -3.25
N THR A 162 2.84 12.07 -2.82
CA THR A 162 1.72 11.12 -3.02
C THR A 162 1.44 10.87 -4.51
N ALA A 163 1.52 11.90 -5.36
CA ALA A 163 1.38 11.72 -6.80
C ALA A 163 2.49 10.84 -7.41
N GLY A 164 3.73 11.03 -6.96
CA GLY A 164 4.85 10.17 -7.34
C GLY A 164 4.67 8.73 -6.86
N ALA A 165 4.19 8.53 -5.64
CA ALA A 165 3.86 7.22 -5.09
C ALA A 165 2.79 6.50 -5.93
N SER A 166 1.74 7.25 -6.33
CA SER A 166 0.66 6.78 -7.19
C SER A 166 1.16 6.36 -8.57
N ALA A 167 1.97 7.21 -9.21
CA ALA A 167 2.63 6.90 -10.49
C ALA A 167 3.55 5.66 -10.39
N GLY A 168 4.27 5.52 -9.28
CA GLY A 168 5.16 4.40 -9.03
C GLY A 168 4.42 3.07 -8.99
N LEU A 169 3.28 3.01 -8.28
CA LEU A 169 2.45 1.81 -8.25
C LEU A 169 1.80 1.54 -9.61
N SER A 170 1.28 2.58 -10.26
CA SER A 170 0.64 2.49 -11.57
C SER A 170 1.56 1.85 -12.62
N ALA A 171 2.78 2.38 -12.78
CA ALA A 171 3.77 1.84 -13.73
C ALA A 171 4.32 0.45 -13.34
N ALA A 172 4.25 0.09 -12.06
CA ALA A 172 4.70 -1.21 -11.58
C ALA A 172 3.73 -2.34 -11.96
N PHE A 173 2.42 -2.05 -12.01
CA PHE A 173 1.37 -3.02 -12.28
C PHE A 173 0.62 -2.84 -13.62
N ASN A 174 0.88 -1.76 -14.36
CA ASN A 174 0.05 -1.30 -15.48
C ASN A 174 -1.41 -1.05 -15.03
N SER A 175 -1.56 -0.37 -13.89
CA SER A 175 -2.81 -0.34 -13.11
C SER A 175 -3.06 1.06 -12.53
N PRO A 176 -3.54 2.01 -13.35
CA PRO A 176 -3.65 3.41 -12.97
C PRO A 176 -4.68 3.67 -11.88
N LEU A 177 -5.87 3.06 -11.93
CA LEU A 177 -6.89 3.27 -10.88
C LEU A 177 -6.40 2.76 -9.54
N SER A 178 -5.72 1.62 -9.54
CA SER A 178 -5.14 1.04 -8.33
C SER A 178 -4.05 1.91 -7.72
N GLY A 179 -3.22 2.51 -8.57
CA GLY A 179 -2.26 3.54 -8.15
C GLY A 179 -2.92 4.74 -7.47
N ILE A 180 -4.06 5.19 -7.97
CA ILE A 180 -4.81 6.33 -7.42
C ILE A 180 -5.43 5.98 -6.08
N ILE A 181 -6.19 4.88 -6.02
CA ILE A 181 -6.89 4.45 -4.80
C ILE A 181 -5.89 4.11 -3.71
N PHE A 182 -4.79 3.40 -4.01
CA PHE A 182 -3.75 3.11 -3.02
C PHE A 182 -3.12 4.38 -2.43
N ALA A 183 -2.90 5.40 -3.26
CA ALA A 183 -2.34 6.67 -2.80
C ALA A 183 -3.31 7.41 -1.85
N LEU A 184 -4.62 7.30 -2.07
CA LEU A 184 -5.64 7.96 -1.24
C LEU A 184 -5.99 7.15 0.02
N GLU A 185 -6.14 5.84 -0.11
CA GLU A 185 -6.57 4.93 0.94
C GLU A 185 -5.42 4.57 1.89
N GLU A 186 -4.21 4.27 1.38
CA GLU A 186 -3.09 3.79 2.21
C GLU A 186 -2.01 4.83 2.46
N ILE A 187 -1.60 5.62 1.45
CA ILE A 187 -0.49 6.57 1.61
C ILE A 187 -0.92 7.85 2.31
N HIS A 188 -1.98 8.51 1.82
CA HIS A 188 -2.39 9.83 2.30
C HIS A 188 -3.59 9.80 3.26
N ARG A 189 -4.37 8.71 3.27
CA ARG A 189 -5.59 8.53 4.10
C ARG A 189 -6.56 9.71 4.01
N SER A 190 -6.72 10.26 2.81
CA SER A 190 -7.58 11.41 2.56
C SER A 190 -8.04 11.44 1.10
N PHE A 191 -9.35 11.55 0.90
CA PHE A 191 -9.99 11.66 -0.41
C PHE A 191 -10.19 13.13 -0.83
N SER A 192 -9.17 13.96 -0.63
CA SER A 192 -9.20 15.36 -1.05
C SER A 192 -8.96 15.50 -2.56
N PRO A 193 -9.72 16.35 -3.28
CA PRO A 193 -9.45 16.67 -4.69
C PRO A 193 -8.02 17.21 -4.94
N LEU A 194 -7.40 17.85 -3.94
CA LEU A 194 -6.04 18.36 -4.03
C LEU A 194 -4.97 17.26 -4.07
N VAL A 195 -5.31 16.05 -3.63
CA VAL A 195 -4.45 14.87 -3.63
C VAL A 195 -4.82 13.98 -4.82
N LEU A 196 -6.12 13.77 -5.02
CA LEU A 196 -6.67 12.93 -6.09
C LEU A 196 -6.24 13.42 -7.48
N LEU A 197 -6.40 14.71 -7.79
CA LEU A 197 -6.11 15.25 -9.14
C LEU A 197 -4.65 15.07 -9.58
N PRO A 198 -3.62 15.51 -8.81
CA PRO A 198 -2.24 15.29 -9.20
C PRO A 198 -1.87 13.80 -9.21
N ALA A 199 -2.39 12.99 -8.27
CA ALA A 199 -2.15 11.55 -8.25
C ALA A 199 -2.73 10.85 -9.48
N MET A 200 -3.94 11.21 -9.89
CA MET A 200 -4.60 10.70 -11.10
C MET A 200 -3.83 11.08 -12.36
N ALA A 201 -3.44 12.35 -12.49
CA ALA A 201 -2.64 12.81 -13.61
C ALA A 201 -1.30 12.06 -13.70
N ALA A 202 -0.62 11.86 -12.56
CA ALA A 202 0.65 11.14 -12.50
C ALA A 202 0.48 9.64 -12.81
N ALA A 203 -0.52 8.98 -12.24
CA ALA A 203 -0.80 7.56 -12.43
C ALA A 203 -1.14 7.22 -13.88
N ILE A 204 -2.05 7.99 -14.51
CA ILE A 204 -2.43 7.80 -15.92
C ILE A 204 -1.24 8.03 -16.84
N THR A 205 -0.46 9.08 -16.59
CA THR A 205 0.70 9.39 -17.42
C THR A 205 1.79 8.33 -17.28
N ALA A 206 2.03 7.82 -16.08
CA ALA A 206 2.99 6.74 -15.84
C ALA A 206 2.56 5.41 -16.47
N ASP A 207 1.26 5.08 -16.43
CA ASP A 207 0.69 3.91 -17.12
C ASP A 207 0.81 4.05 -18.64
N PHE A 208 0.51 5.24 -19.18
CA PHE A 208 0.69 5.53 -20.60
C PHE A 208 2.14 5.28 -21.04
N VAL A 209 3.12 5.81 -20.30
CA VAL A 209 4.54 5.52 -20.56
C VAL A 209 4.81 4.01 -20.47
N SER A 210 4.36 3.35 -19.40
CA SER A 210 4.58 1.91 -19.20
C SER A 210 4.07 1.07 -20.37
N LYS A 211 2.85 1.33 -20.84
CA LYS A 211 2.21 0.60 -21.95
C LYS A 211 2.94 0.76 -23.29
N ASN A 212 3.52 1.92 -23.56
CA ASN A 212 4.30 2.15 -24.78
C ASN A 212 5.58 1.29 -24.84
N PHE A 213 6.18 0.96 -23.69
CA PHE A 213 7.44 0.19 -23.64
C PHE A 213 7.23 -1.29 -23.32
N LEU A 214 6.20 -1.63 -22.54
CA LEU A 214 6.01 -2.96 -21.96
C LEU A 214 4.78 -3.70 -22.53
N GLY A 215 4.00 -3.04 -23.39
CA GLY A 215 2.81 -3.61 -24.02
C GLY A 215 1.51 -3.26 -23.30
N MET A 216 0.40 -3.58 -23.96
CA MET A 216 -0.97 -3.22 -23.55
C MET A 216 -1.64 -4.28 -22.66
N GLU A 217 -1.04 -5.47 -22.52
CA GLU A 217 -1.66 -6.56 -21.78
C GLU A 217 -1.71 -6.27 -20.26
N PRO A 218 -2.80 -6.71 -19.58
CA PRO A 218 -2.86 -6.72 -18.13
C PRO A 218 -1.69 -7.49 -17.55
N SER A 219 -1.24 -7.09 -16.35
CA SER A 219 -0.11 -7.78 -15.73
C SER A 219 -0.42 -9.24 -15.43
N LEU A 220 -1.63 -9.58 -14.97
CA LEU A 220 -2.06 -10.96 -14.73
C LEU A 220 -3.21 -11.32 -15.68
N ASN A 221 -2.89 -11.62 -16.93
CA ASN A 221 -3.89 -11.96 -17.93
C ASN A 221 -4.53 -13.34 -17.64
N PHE A 222 -5.59 -13.36 -16.85
CA PHE A 222 -6.34 -14.57 -16.53
C PHE A 222 -7.30 -14.89 -17.68
N SER A 223 -7.13 -16.07 -18.30
CA SER A 223 -8.05 -16.58 -19.31
C SER A 223 -9.47 -16.66 -18.73
N GLU A 224 -10.34 -15.75 -19.19
CA GLU A 224 -11.76 -15.54 -18.84
C GLU A 224 -12.21 -16.00 -17.43
N LEU A 225 -12.22 -15.06 -16.49
CA LEU A 225 -12.92 -15.22 -15.22
C LEU A 225 -14.44 -15.35 -15.45
N SER A 226 -15.04 -16.46 -14.99
CA SER A 226 -16.46 -16.78 -15.19
C SER A 226 -17.35 -16.24 -14.09
N ILE A 227 -18.55 -15.72 -14.41
CA ILE A 227 -19.43 -15.11 -13.39
C ILE A 227 -19.91 -16.19 -12.42
N MET A 228 -19.54 -16.09 -11.15
CA MET A 228 -19.91 -17.08 -10.14
C MET A 228 -21.40 -16.98 -9.77
N PRO A 229 -22.17 -18.08 -9.85
CA PRO A 229 -23.57 -18.13 -9.44
C PRO A 229 -23.76 -17.77 -7.97
N LEU A 230 -24.85 -17.06 -7.66
CA LEU A 230 -25.18 -16.64 -6.30
C LEU A 230 -25.25 -17.81 -5.29
N LYS A 231 -25.60 -19.02 -5.75
CA LYS A 231 -25.66 -20.22 -4.90
C LYS A 231 -24.32 -20.59 -4.23
N TYR A 232 -23.18 -20.12 -4.76
CA TYR A 232 -21.85 -20.40 -4.20
C TYR A 232 -21.33 -19.30 -3.27
N TYR A 233 -22.08 -18.21 -3.04
CA TYR A 233 -21.60 -17.06 -2.27
C TYR A 233 -21.34 -17.36 -0.79
N TRP A 234 -22.01 -18.36 -0.21
CA TRP A 234 -21.73 -18.81 1.15
C TRP A 234 -20.30 -19.38 1.28
N ILE A 235 -19.76 -19.97 0.21
CA ILE A 235 -18.37 -20.44 0.17
C ILE A 235 -17.41 -19.24 0.19
N LEU A 236 -17.78 -18.12 -0.44
CA LEU A 236 -16.96 -16.90 -0.43
C LEU A 236 -16.85 -16.29 0.97
N ILE A 237 -17.87 -16.46 1.82
CA ILE A 237 -17.80 -16.07 3.23
C ILE A 237 -16.75 -16.93 3.96
N LEU A 238 -16.78 -18.26 3.76
CA LEU A 238 -15.79 -19.17 4.34
C LEU A 238 -14.37 -18.87 3.85
N LEU A 239 -14.22 -18.58 2.56
CA LEU A 239 -12.96 -18.15 1.96
C LEU A 239 -12.46 -16.86 2.62
N GLY A 240 -13.33 -15.86 2.79
CA GLY A 240 -12.97 -14.60 3.44
C GLY A 240 -12.48 -14.81 4.87
N ILE A 241 -13.16 -15.65 5.66
CA ILE A 241 -12.75 -15.98 7.02
C ILE A 241 -11.38 -16.69 7.03
N PHE A 242 -11.24 -17.72 6.20
CA PHE A 242 -9.99 -18.49 6.10
C PHE A 242 -8.80 -17.60 5.70
N VAL A 243 -8.96 -16.83 4.62
CA VAL A 243 -7.92 -15.93 4.11
C VAL A 243 -7.64 -14.79 5.10
N GLY A 244 -8.66 -14.27 5.79
CA GLY A 244 -8.53 -13.26 6.83
C GLY A 244 -7.66 -13.74 8.00
N ILE A 245 -7.89 -14.95 8.51
CA ILE A 245 -7.06 -15.58 9.55
C ILE A 245 -5.61 -15.72 9.08
N MET A 246 -5.42 -16.21 7.85
CA MET A 246 -4.07 -16.37 7.28
C MET A 246 -3.36 -15.01 7.09
N GLY A 247 -4.10 -13.93 6.84
CA GLY A 247 -3.58 -12.56 6.80
C GLY A 247 -3.03 -12.10 8.15
N VAL A 248 -3.67 -12.47 9.26
CA VAL A 248 -3.14 -12.19 10.60
C VAL A 248 -1.85 -12.95 10.87
N ILE A 249 -1.78 -14.22 10.46
CA ILE A 249 -0.56 -15.04 10.56
C ILE A 249 0.58 -14.40 9.77
N PHE A 250 0.29 -13.87 8.59
CA PHE A 250 1.26 -13.15 7.77
C PHE A 250 1.85 -11.94 8.48
N SER A 251 0.99 -11.04 8.98
CA SER A 251 1.42 -9.82 9.67
C SER A 251 2.28 -10.13 10.89
N LYS A 252 1.85 -11.10 11.70
CA LYS A 252 2.61 -11.57 12.87
C LYS A 252 3.94 -12.22 12.48
N GLY A 253 3.97 -13.01 11.40
CA GLY A 253 5.18 -13.62 10.88
C GLY A 253 6.22 -12.58 10.45
N ILE A 254 5.81 -11.55 9.72
CA ILE A 254 6.67 -10.44 9.31
C ILE A 254 7.26 -9.73 10.54
N VAL A 255 6.42 -9.45 11.54
CA VAL A 255 6.84 -8.79 12.77
C VAL A 255 7.84 -9.65 13.56
N LEU A 256 7.56 -10.95 13.67
CA LEU A 256 8.39 -11.94 14.34
C LEU A 256 9.78 -12.03 13.71
N PHE A 257 9.88 -12.16 12.39
CA PHE A 257 11.19 -12.24 11.74
C PHE A 257 11.99 -10.96 11.86
N GLN A 258 11.35 -9.78 11.79
CA GLN A 258 12.03 -8.52 12.10
C GLN A 258 12.56 -8.48 13.54
N ASN A 259 11.84 -9.06 14.51
CA ASN A 259 12.32 -9.18 15.90
C ASN A 259 13.50 -10.14 16.00
N ILE A 260 13.47 -11.28 15.29
CA ILE A 260 14.58 -12.24 15.23
C ILE A 260 15.85 -11.55 14.69
N TYR A 261 15.76 -10.85 13.56
CA TYR A 261 16.88 -10.09 13.00
C TYR A 261 17.36 -8.94 13.90
N ALA A 262 16.47 -8.37 14.72
CA ALA A 262 16.83 -7.33 15.68
C ALA A 262 17.60 -7.87 16.90
N LYS A 263 17.38 -9.14 17.30
CA LYS A 263 18.14 -9.78 18.40
C LYS A 263 19.62 -9.95 18.07
N PHE A 264 19.95 -10.10 16.80
CA PHE A 264 21.33 -10.18 16.30
C PHE A 264 22.01 -8.80 16.28
N LYS A 265 22.26 -8.21 17.45
CA LYS A 265 22.84 -6.85 17.58
C LYS A 265 24.27 -6.74 17.05
N ASN A 266 25.06 -7.80 17.18
CA ASN A 266 26.49 -7.80 16.80
C ASN A 266 26.73 -8.05 15.30
N LEU A 267 25.68 -8.44 14.57
CA LEU A 267 25.76 -8.67 13.13
C LEU A 267 25.59 -7.35 12.39
N LYS A 268 26.58 -7.02 11.55
CA LYS A 268 26.55 -5.85 10.66
C LYS A 268 25.38 -5.96 9.67
N THR A 269 24.80 -4.84 9.26
CA THR A 269 23.69 -4.77 8.29
C THR A 269 24.02 -5.52 7.00
N GLU A 270 25.28 -5.42 6.56
CA GLU A 270 25.83 -6.09 5.40
C GLU A 270 25.63 -7.61 5.46
N VAL A 271 25.94 -8.21 6.61
CA VAL A 271 25.81 -9.66 6.83
C VAL A 271 24.35 -10.07 6.96
N LYS A 272 23.51 -9.24 7.59
CA LYS A 272 22.06 -9.50 7.69
C LYS A 272 21.41 -9.61 6.30
N VAL A 273 21.78 -8.72 5.39
CA VAL A 273 21.27 -8.69 4.01
C VAL A 273 21.87 -9.82 3.16
N MET A 274 23.10 -10.25 3.44
CA MET A 274 23.72 -11.40 2.77
C MET A 274 22.99 -12.73 3.00
N ILE A 275 22.43 -12.95 4.20
CA ILE A 275 21.77 -14.22 4.56
C ILE A 275 20.65 -14.62 3.57
N PRO A 276 19.66 -13.75 3.26
CA PRO A 276 18.66 -14.05 2.24
C PRO A 276 19.23 -14.39 0.86
N PHE A 277 20.32 -13.73 0.42
CA PHE A 277 20.93 -14.04 -0.88
C PHE A 277 21.49 -15.45 -0.94
N VAL A 278 22.16 -15.89 0.13
CA VAL A 278 22.69 -17.26 0.23
C VAL A 278 21.55 -18.28 0.26
N ILE A 279 20.49 -18.01 1.03
CA ILE A 279 19.32 -18.89 1.10
C ILE A 279 18.62 -18.97 -0.26
N THR A 280 18.42 -17.84 -0.93
CA THR A 280 17.88 -17.79 -2.29
C THR A 280 18.77 -18.53 -3.27
N ALA A 281 20.09 -18.48 -3.13
CA ALA A 281 21.00 -19.22 -3.99
C ALA A 281 20.82 -20.74 -3.83
N ILE A 282 20.71 -21.23 -2.58
CA ILE A 282 20.44 -22.64 -2.30
C ILE A 282 19.09 -23.05 -2.90
N VAL A 283 18.05 -22.26 -2.69
CA VAL A 283 16.72 -22.54 -3.25
C VAL A 283 16.72 -22.47 -4.77
N GLY A 284 17.43 -21.52 -5.36
CA GLY A 284 17.53 -21.36 -6.81
C GLY A 284 18.25 -22.50 -7.50
N LEU A 285 19.26 -23.09 -6.85
CA LEU A 285 19.93 -24.29 -7.32
C LEU A 285 19.01 -25.52 -7.24
N LEU A 286 18.23 -25.68 -6.16
CA LEU A 286 17.36 -26.85 -5.97
C LEU A 286 16.06 -26.77 -6.78
N TYR A 287 15.38 -25.62 -6.72
CA TYR A 287 14.05 -25.37 -7.29
C TYR A 287 13.96 -23.95 -7.88
N PRO A 288 14.47 -23.73 -9.11
CA PRO A 288 14.42 -22.43 -9.77
C PRO A 288 13.01 -21.83 -9.90
N SER A 289 11.96 -22.65 -9.94
CA SER A 289 10.56 -22.21 -9.99
C SER A 289 10.10 -21.47 -8.71
N LEU A 290 10.78 -21.67 -7.58
CA LEU A 290 10.50 -20.97 -6.33
C LEU A 290 11.19 -19.60 -6.22
N LEU A 291 11.91 -19.15 -7.25
CA LEU A 291 12.55 -17.84 -7.25
C LEU A 291 11.54 -16.70 -7.47
N GLY A 292 11.97 -15.50 -7.11
CA GLY A 292 11.29 -14.24 -7.41
C GLY A 292 10.00 -13.98 -6.62
N GLY A 293 9.37 -12.85 -6.96
CA GLY A 293 8.21 -12.30 -6.25
C GLY A 293 6.90 -13.07 -6.43
N GLY A 294 6.83 -14.01 -7.37
CA GLY A 294 5.68 -14.91 -7.53
C GLY A 294 4.82 -14.71 -8.77
N HIS A 295 5.18 -13.80 -9.67
CA HIS A 295 4.40 -13.52 -10.88
C HIS A 295 4.16 -14.78 -11.73
N GLU A 296 5.23 -15.49 -12.09
CA GLU A 296 5.17 -16.72 -12.88
C GLU A 296 4.37 -17.81 -12.18
N LEU A 297 4.52 -17.94 -10.85
CA LEU A 297 3.75 -18.91 -10.06
C LEU A 297 2.25 -18.59 -10.05
N ILE A 298 1.83 -17.32 -10.01
CA ILE A 298 0.41 -16.97 -10.14
C ILE A 298 -0.12 -17.43 -11.50
N MET A 299 0.65 -17.24 -12.58
CA MET A 299 0.26 -17.69 -13.92
C MET A 299 0.27 -19.21 -14.06
N ASP A 300 1.19 -19.90 -13.38
CA ASP A 300 1.19 -21.36 -13.33
C ASP A 300 -0.05 -21.90 -12.60
N LEU A 301 -0.52 -21.23 -11.53
CA LEU A 301 -1.72 -21.63 -10.79
C LEU A 301 -3.00 -21.54 -11.62
N THR A 302 -3.06 -20.64 -12.61
CA THR A 302 -4.24 -20.48 -13.48
C THR A 302 -4.19 -21.35 -14.73
N SER A 303 -3.00 -21.81 -15.11
CA SER A 303 -2.78 -22.61 -16.34
C SER A 303 -2.57 -24.11 -16.07
N ARG A 304 -2.24 -24.50 -14.83
CA ARG A 304 -1.95 -25.88 -14.46
C ARG A 304 -2.75 -26.30 -13.24
N GLU A 305 -3.29 -27.50 -13.30
CA GLU A 305 -3.87 -28.15 -12.12
C GLU A 305 -2.73 -28.55 -11.17
N MET A 306 -2.83 -28.09 -9.92
CA MET A 306 -1.86 -28.42 -8.88
C MET A 306 -2.56 -29.19 -7.77
N THR A 307 -1.91 -30.23 -7.27
CA THR A 307 -2.46 -31.02 -6.16
C THR A 307 -2.49 -30.17 -4.88
N LEU A 308 -3.46 -30.45 -4.01
CA LEU A 308 -3.60 -29.76 -2.71
C LEU A 308 -2.31 -29.80 -1.89
N LEU A 309 -1.61 -30.94 -1.89
CA LEU A 309 -0.32 -31.10 -1.19
C LEU A 309 0.76 -30.18 -1.77
N ALA A 310 0.85 -30.06 -3.09
CA ALA A 310 1.81 -29.18 -3.74
C ALA A 310 1.55 -27.71 -3.38
N LEU A 311 0.29 -27.28 -3.38
CA LEU A 311 -0.11 -25.92 -3.00
C LEU A 311 0.30 -25.58 -1.55
N ILE A 312 0.04 -26.50 -0.61
CA ILE A 312 0.40 -26.32 0.80
C ILE A 312 1.93 -26.20 0.97
N ILE A 313 2.70 -27.07 0.30
CA ILE A 313 4.16 -27.04 0.35
C ILE A 313 4.68 -25.71 -0.22
N ILE A 314 4.21 -25.29 -1.40
CA ILE A 314 4.64 -24.04 -2.03
C ILE A 314 4.28 -22.84 -1.14
N TYR A 315 3.09 -22.83 -0.53
CA TYR A 315 2.69 -21.79 0.42
C TYR A 315 3.68 -21.65 1.57
N ILE A 316 4.01 -22.77 2.25
CA ILE A 316 4.90 -22.77 3.41
C ILE A 316 6.30 -22.27 3.01
N PHE A 317 6.87 -22.80 1.93
CA PHE A 317 8.20 -22.41 1.48
C PHE A 317 8.24 -20.94 1.06
N LYS A 318 7.28 -20.47 0.25
CA LYS A 318 7.24 -19.06 -0.19
C LYS A 318 7.02 -18.11 0.98
N PHE A 319 6.15 -18.48 1.93
CA PHE A 319 5.94 -17.68 3.12
C PHE A 319 7.22 -17.57 3.95
N LEU A 320 7.90 -18.68 4.25
CA LEU A 320 9.17 -18.67 4.98
C LEU A 320 10.27 -17.86 4.27
N LEU A 321 10.41 -18.02 2.95
CA LEU A 321 11.39 -17.26 2.17
C LEU A 321 11.11 -15.76 2.20
N LEU A 322 9.84 -15.37 2.09
CA LEU A 322 9.43 -13.98 2.24
C LEU A 322 9.77 -13.42 3.63
N LEU A 323 9.49 -14.17 4.69
CA LEU A 323 9.79 -13.77 6.07
C LEU A 323 11.30 -13.56 6.28
N ILE A 324 12.13 -14.45 5.74
CA ILE A 324 13.59 -14.35 5.78
C ILE A 324 14.08 -13.12 5.01
N CYS A 325 13.60 -12.95 3.77
CA CYS A 325 14.01 -11.84 2.91
C CYS A 325 13.61 -10.49 3.52
N PHE A 326 12.33 -10.33 3.87
CA PHE A 326 11.82 -9.06 4.37
C PHE A 326 12.30 -8.76 5.80
N GLY A 327 12.42 -9.78 6.65
CA GLY A 327 12.93 -9.64 8.01
C GLY A 327 14.35 -9.08 8.08
N SER A 328 15.19 -9.39 7.10
CA SER A 328 16.58 -8.92 7.00
C SER A 328 16.71 -7.42 6.67
N GLY A 329 15.69 -6.82 6.07
CA GLY A 329 15.72 -5.43 5.59
C GLY A 329 16.26 -5.25 4.17
N VAL A 330 16.41 -6.30 3.37
CA VAL A 330 16.72 -6.18 1.92
C VAL A 330 15.73 -5.21 1.25
N PRO A 331 16.18 -4.31 0.35
CA PRO A 331 15.29 -3.46 -0.43
C PRO A 331 14.35 -4.30 -1.31
N GLY A 332 13.07 -4.31 -0.99
CA GLY A 332 12.05 -5.07 -1.71
C GLY A 332 10.68 -5.04 -1.01
N GLY A 333 9.63 -5.11 -1.80
CA GLY A 333 8.24 -5.06 -1.33
C GLY A 333 7.70 -6.42 -0.90
N ILE A 334 6.68 -6.39 -0.05
CA ILE A 334 5.86 -7.58 0.28
C ILE A 334 4.65 -7.74 -0.62
N PHE A 335 4.37 -6.74 -1.46
CA PHE A 335 3.10 -6.60 -2.18
C PHE A 335 2.80 -7.81 -3.09
N LEU A 336 3.65 -8.08 -4.10
CA LEU A 336 3.42 -9.20 -5.01
C LEU A 336 3.53 -10.59 -4.33
N PRO A 337 4.51 -10.86 -3.44
CA PRO A 337 4.52 -12.10 -2.67
C PRO A 337 3.27 -12.33 -1.82
N MET A 338 2.70 -11.27 -1.26
CA MET A 338 1.42 -11.34 -0.54
C MET A 338 0.29 -11.74 -1.49
N LEU A 339 0.20 -11.15 -2.68
CA LEU A 339 -0.77 -11.58 -3.69
C LEU A 339 -0.58 -13.05 -4.07
N LEU A 340 0.65 -13.53 -4.27
CA LEU A 340 0.92 -14.95 -4.53
C LEU A 340 0.40 -15.84 -3.41
N LEU A 341 0.67 -15.50 -2.15
CA LEU A 341 0.19 -16.28 -1.01
C LEU A 341 -1.34 -16.30 -0.95
N GLY A 342 -2.00 -15.17 -1.25
CA GLY A 342 -3.45 -15.10 -1.40
C GLY A 342 -3.97 -15.95 -2.57
N ALA A 343 -3.28 -15.94 -3.71
CA ALA A 343 -3.59 -16.77 -4.88
C ALA A 343 -3.54 -18.28 -4.54
N ILE A 344 -2.50 -18.71 -3.80
CA ILE A 344 -2.36 -20.10 -3.38
C ILE A 344 -3.47 -20.50 -2.40
N LEU A 345 -3.80 -19.66 -1.42
CA LEU A 345 -4.90 -19.93 -0.48
C LEU A 345 -6.26 -19.96 -1.20
N GLY A 346 -6.45 -19.07 -2.17
CA GLY A 346 -7.58 -19.10 -3.09
C GLY A 346 -7.65 -20.43 -3.84
N ASN A 347 -6.56 -20.86 -4.47
CA ASN A 347 -6.50 -22.13 -5.20
C ASN A 347 -6.82 -23.33 -4.28
N ILE A 348 -6.24 -23.37 -3.07
CA ILE A 348 -6.54 -24.39 -2.05
C ILE A 348 -8.04 -24.46 -1.76
N ALA A 349 -8.67 -23.32 -1.49
CA ALA A 349 -10.10 -23.27 -1.25
C ALA A 349 -10.92 -23.64 -2.49
N GLY A 350 -10.46 -23.28 -3.69
CA GLY A 350 -11.07 -23.63 -4.96
C GLY A 350 -11.08 -25.14 -5.21
N VAL A 351 -9.94 -25.81 -5.04
CA VAL A 351 -9.81 -27.27 -5.17
C VAL A 351 -10.73 -27.98 -4.16
N ILE A 352 -10.72 -27.55 -2.89
CA ILE A 352 -11.63 -28.10 -1.86
C ILE A 352 -13.10 -27.88 -2.26
N SER A 353 -13.42 -26.72 -2.84
CA SER A 353 -14.78 -26.39 -3.29
C SER A 353 -15.26 -27.29 -4.43
N VAL A 354 -14.37 -27.62 -5.36
CA VAL A 354 -14.66 -28.54 -6.46
C VAL A 354 -14.87 -29.95 -5.91
N ASP A 355 -13.92 -30.45 -5.12
CA ASP A 355 -13.88 -31.84 -4.68
C ASP A 355 -15.01 -32.21 -3.70
N TYR A 356 -15.35 -31.29 -2.78
CA TYR A 356 -16.27 -31.59 -1.69
C TYR A 356 -17.63 -30.89 -1.80
N PHE A 357 -17.72 -29.78 -2.53
CA PHE A 357 -18.93 -28.94 -2.56
C PHE A 357 -19.58 -28.85 -3.96
N GLY A 358 -19.10 -29.65 -4.93
CA GLY A 358 -19.70 -29.73 -6.26
C GLY A 358 -19.64 -28.41 -7.04
N VAL A 359 -18.62 -27.59 -6.77
CA VAL A 359 -18.35 -26.37 -7.55
C VAL A 359 -17.71 -26.79 -8.87
N ASN A 360 -18.10 -26.13 -9.97
CA ASN A 360 -17.51 -26.41 -11.28
C ASN A 360 -16.04 -25.94 -11.30
N THR A 361 -15.16 -26.75 -11.90
CA THR A 361 -13.71 -26.48 -12.04
C THR A 361 -13.40 -25.14 -12.71
N ILE A 362 -14.31 -24.62 -13.55
CA ILE A 362 -14.18 -23.31 -14.21
C ILE A 362 -13.99 -22.16 -13.21
N TYR A 363 -14.45 -22.30 -11.96
CA TYR A 363 -14.34 -21.25 -10.94
C TYR A 363 -13.02 -21.28 -10.16
N ILE A 364 -12.10 -22.22 -10.38
CA ILE A 364 -10.81 -22.25 -9.68
C ILE A 364 -10.04 -20.93 -9.89
N THR A 365 -10.01 -20.41 -11.13
CA THR A 365 -9.39 -19.11 -11.45
C THR A 365 -10.06 -17.95 -10.70
N ASN A 366 -11.37 -18.01 -10.48
CA ASN A 366 -12.07 -17.04 -9.64
C ASN A 366 -11.60 -17.13 -8.19
N PHE A 367 -11.52 -18.33 -7.61
CA PHE A 367 -11.03 -18.48 -6.24
C PHE A 367 -9.61 -17.94 -6.06
N ILE A 368 -8.74 -18.11 -7.05
CA ILE A 368 -7.39 -17.53 -7.08
C ILE A 368 -7.48 -15.99 -6.99
N ALA A 369 -8.22 -15.36 -7.91
CA ALA A 369 -8.37 -13.89 -7.94
C ALA A 369 -9.00 -13.34 -6.65
N LEU A 370 -10.03 -14.01 -6.14
CA LEU A 370 -10.74 -13.66 -4.91
C LEU A 370 -9.81 -13.79 -3.69
N GLY A 371 -9.02 -14.86 -3.60
CA GLY A 371 -8.02 -15.07 -2.56
C GLY A 371 -6.94 -14.00 -2.55
N MET A 372 -6.47 -13.57 -3.73
CA MET A 372 -5.51 -12.47 -3.85
C MET A 372 -6.03 -11.16 -3.24
N ALA A 373 -7.23 -10.73 -3.66
CA ALA A 373 -7.83 -9.48 -3.17
C ALA A 373 -8.13 -9.55 -1.65
N ALA A 374 -8.70 -10.67 -1.20
CA ALA A 374 -9.08 -10.88 0.19
C ALA A 374 -7.85 -10.87 1.12
N TYR A 375 -6.75 -11.50 0.70
CA TYR A 375 -5.52 -11.56 1.49
C TYR A 375 -4.85 -10.19 1.57
N PHE A 376 -4.81 -9.45 0.46
CA PHE A 376 -4.33 -8.07 0.45
C PHE A 376 -5.12 -7.19 1.44
N SER A 377 -6.45 -7.28 1.40
CA SER A 377 -7.32 -6.50 2.28
C SER A 377 -7.12 -6.80 3.77
N ALA A 378 -6.99 -8.07 4.15
CA ALA A 378 -6.74 -8.45 5.54
C ALA A 378 -5.40 -7.93 6.07
N VAL A 379 -4.36 -7.96 5.24
CA VAL A 379 -3.01 -7.59 5.67
C VAL A 379 -2.78 -6.07 5.62
N VAL A 380 -3.21 -5.41 4.54
CA VAL A 380 -2.96 -3.99 4.29
C VAL A 380 -4.03 -3.10 4.89
N LYS A 381 -5.25 -3.61 5.11
CA LYS A 381 -6.43 -2.83 5.55
C LYS A 381 -6.85 -1.75 4.55
N ALA A 382 -6.67 -2.04 3.27
CA ALA A 382 -7.08 -1.19 2.13
C ALA A 382 -8.01 -1.98 1.18
N PRO A 383 -9.28 -2.23 1.56
CA PRO A 383 -10.19 -3.08 0.80
C PRO A 383 -10.48 -2.54 -0.61
N ILE A 384 -10.63 -1.23 -0.80
CA ILE A 384 -10.97 -0.66 -2.11
C ILE A 384 -9.81 -0.86 -3.07
N THR A 385 -8.59 -0.58 -2.60
CA THR A 385 -7.36 -0.83 -3.37
C THR A 385 -7.27 -2.30 -3.78
N GLY A 386 -7.52 -3.24 -2.87
CA GLY A 386 -7.45 -4.67 -3.17
C GLY A 386 -8.42 -5.09 -4.29
N ILE A 387 -9.65 -4.59 -4.26
CA ILE A 387 -10.68 -4.87 -5.27
C ILE A 387 -10.27 -4.28 -6.62
N VAL A 388 -9.92 -2.98 -6.65
CA VAL A 388 -9.56 -2.27 -7.90
C VAL A 388 -8.30 -2.87 -8.52
N LEU A 389 -7.33 -3.25 -7.70
CA LEU A 389 -6.09 -3.88 -8.17
C LEU A 389 -6.34 -5.21 -8.86
N ILE A 390 -7.11 -6.11 -8.26
CA ILE A 390 -7.37 -7.40 -8.90
C ILE A 390 -8.22 -7.21 -10.16
N MET A 391 -9.19 -6.30 -10.18
CA MET A 391 -9.96 -6.01 -11.40
C MET A 391 -9.06 -5.50 -12.54
N GLU A 392 -8.18 -4.53 -12.27
CA GLU A 392 -7.28 -4.00 -13.30
C GLU A 392 -6.20 -5.00 -13.74
N MET A 393 -5.58 -5.70 -12.80
CA MET A 393 -4.53 -6.67 -13.12
C MET A 393 -5.05 -7.87 -13.91
N THR A 394 -6.31 -8.28 -13.66
CA THR A 394 -6.96 -9.40 -14.38
C THR A 394 -7.74 -8.97 -15.61
N GLY A 395 -7.99 -7.67 -15.79
CA GLY A 395 -8.74 -7.12 -16.93
C GLY A 395 -10.25 -7.39 -16.89
N SER A 396 -10.82 -7.86 -15.77
CA SER A 396 -12.24 -8.20 -15.67
C SER A 396 -12.95 -7.42 -14.57
N PHE A 397 -13.99 -6.66 -14.95
CA PHE A 397 -14.86 -5.90 -14.05
C PHE A 397 -16.14 -6.65 -13.64
N SER A 398 -16.41 -7.81 -14.24
CA SER A 398 -17.67 -8.55 -14.06
C SER A 398 -17.80 -9.23 -12.67
N HIS A 399 -16.72 -9.26 -11.89
CA HIS A 399 -16.65 -10.01 -10.61
C HIS A 399 -16.71 -9.13 -9.37
N LEU A 400 -17.02 -7.84 -9.54
CA LEU A 400 -17.00 -6.84 -8.48
C LEU A 400 -17.78 -7.27 -7.22
N LEU A 401 -18.95 -7.88 -7.40
CA LEU A 401 -19.78 -8.35 -6.27
C LEU A 401 -19.08 -9.45 -5.47
N SER A 402 -18.61 -10.51 -6.14
CA SER A 402 -17.90 -11.62 -5.48
C SER A 402 -16.61 -11.18 -4.80
N LEU A 403 -15.86 -10.28 -5.44
CA LEU A 403 -14.65 -9.65 -4.88
C LEU A 403 -14.99 -8.85 -3.63
N SER A 404 -16.04 -8.02 -3.67
CA SER A 404 -16.43 -7.17 -2.54
C SER A 404 -16.83 -8.01 -1.33
N VAL A 405 -17.61 -9.09 -1.54
CA VAL A 405 -18.04 -9.98 -0.45
C VAL A 405 -16.83 -10.61 0.24
N VAL A 406 -15.94 -11.28 -0.51
CA VAL A 406 -14.79 -11.97 0.10
C VAL A 406 -13.83 -10.97 0.77
N VAL A 407 -13.62 -9.80 0.15
CA VAL A 407 -12.71 -8.75 0.65
C VAL A 407 -13.21 -8.15 1.96
N ILE A 408 -14.51 -7.86 2.05
CA ILE A 408 -15.11 -7.30 3.27
C ILE A 408 -15.08 -8.33 4.40
N ILE A 409 -15.43 -9.59 4.13
CA ILE A 409 -15.40 -10.64 5.15
C ILE A 409 -13.97 -10.89 5.65
N SER A 410 -12.98 -10.92 4.75
CA SER A 410 -11.56 -11.02 5.10
C SER A 410 -11.08 -9.84 5.94
N TYR A 411 -11.48 -8.62 5.57
CA TYR A 411 -11.19 -7.40 6.34
C TYR A 411 -11.75 -7.47 7.77
N ILE A 412 -13.04 -7.81 7.89
CA ILE A 412 -13.75 -7.92 9.18
C ILE A 412 -13.11 -9.01 10.04
N THR A 413 -12.80 -10.17 9.46
CA THR A 413 -12.15 -11.27 10.19
C THR A 413 -10.80 -10.83 10.75
N SER A 414 -10.00 -10.13 9.94
CA SER A 414 -8.75 -9.56 10.40
C SER A 414 -8.93 -8.48 11.47
N GLU A 415 -10.04 -7.72 11.46
CA GLU A 415 -10.36 -6.69 12.44
C GLU A 415 -10.78 -7.28 13.78
N LEU A 416 -11.63 -8.32 13.76
CA LEU A 416 -12.05 -9.06 14.94
C LEU A 416 -10.86 -9.71 15.67
N LEU A 417 -9.84 -10.12 14.91
CA LEU A 417 -8.59 -10.66 15.43
C LEU A 417 -7.58 -9.58 15.85
N ARG A 418 -7.99 -8.29 15.85
CA ARG A 418 -7.19 -7.12 16.24
C ARG A 418 -5.84 -7.03 15.51
N ASN A 419 -5.83 -7.37 14.22
CA ASN A 419 -4.65 -7.17 13.40
C ASN A 419 -4.64 -5.76 12.82
N GLU A 420 -3.57 -5.02 13.12
CA GLU A 420 -3.32 -3.69 12.56
C GLU A 420 -2.90 -3.77 11.07
N ALA A 421 -3.01 -2.64 10.38
CA ALA A 421 -2.51 -2.49 9.01
C ALA A 421 -0.98 -2.68 8.98
N ILE A 422 -0.48 -3.61 8.17
CA ILE A 422 0.95 -3.97 8.18
C ILE A 422 1.88 -2.79 7.93
N TYR A 423 1.51 -1.86 7.04
CA TYR A 423 2.35 -0.70 6.73
C TYR A 423 2.34 0.34 7.86
N GLU A 424 1.30 0.39 8.69
CA GLU A 424 1.26 1.21 9.90
C GLU A 424 2.19 0.62 10.97
N THR A 425 2.04 -0.66 11.28
CA THR A 425 2.91 -1.36 12.24
C THR A 425 4.39 -1.26 11.83
N LEU A 426 4.68 -1.34 10.53
CA LEU A 426 6.04 -1.15 10.00
C LEU A 426 6.54 0.30 10.14
N LEU A 427 5.66 1.29 9.91
CA LEU A 427 5.98 2.71 10.09
C LEU A 427 6.26 3.02 11.57
N GLU A 428 5.42 2.59 12.49
CA GLU A 428 5.62 2.82 13.92
C GLU A 428 6.95 2.25 14.41
N ARG A 429 7.30 1.04 13.98
CA ARG A 429 8.58 0.42 14.34
C ARG A 429 9.76 1.16 13.73
N LEU A 430 9.60 1.73 12.53
CA LEU A 430 10.62 2.59 11.92
C LEU A 430 10.79 3.90 12.71
N LEU A 431 9.70 4.56 13.10
CA LEU A 431 9.72 5.79 13.89
C LEU A 431 10.39 5.58 15.25
N LYS A 432 10.03 4.49 15.95
CA LYS A 432 10.67 4.07 17.21
C LYS A 432 12.18 3.89 17.05
N LYS A 433 12.65 3.32 15.93
CA LYS A 433 14.09 3.15 15.65
C LYS A 433 14.83 4.46 15.39
N VAL A 434 14.16 5.45 14.80
CA VAL A 434 14.75 6.77 14.49
C VAL A 434 14.65 7.72 15.70
N GLY A 435 14.06 7.28 16.81
CA GLY A 435 13.89 8.10 18.02
C GLY A 435 12.78 9.14 17.87
N VAL A 436 11.93 9.02 16.85
CA VAL A 436 10.69 9.78 16.77
C VAL A 436 9.69 9.05 17.66
N SER A 437 9.53 9.52 18.91
CA SER A 437 8.46 9.01 19.76
C SER A 437 7.14 9.36 19.09
N SER A 438 6.34 8.34 18.83
CA SER A 438 4.90 8.49 18.77
C SER A 438 4.47 8.89 20.18
N ASN A 439 4.59 10.18 20.52
CA ASN A 439 3.79 10.78 21.58
C ASN A 439 2.34 10.80 21.09
N GLU A 440 1.78 9.62 20.89
CA GLU A 440 0.35 9.39 20.89
C GLU A 440 0.06 8.95 22.33
N GLY A 441 -0.14 9.95 23.20
CA GLY A 441 -1.29 9.82 24.07
C GLY A 441 -2.50 9.65 23.16
N ASN A 442 -3.44 8.78 23.55
CA ASN A 442 -4.76 8.55 22.96
C ASN A 442 -5.48 9.84 22.51
N ASP A 443 -5.04 10.46 21.41
CA ASP A 443 -5.58 11.71 20.90
C ASP A 443 -6.02 11.51 19.44
N ASN A 444 -6.61 10.33 19.16
CA ASN A 444 -7.43 10.15 17.98
C ASN A 444 -8.52 11.21 18.07
N LYS A 445 -8.46 12.25 17.25
CA LYS A 445 -9.53 13.26 17.20
C LYS A 445 -10.54 12.85 16.14
N THR A 446 -11.81 12.85 16.50
CA THR A 446 -12.92 12.65 15.57
C THR A 446 -13.64 13.98 15.34
N ILE A 447 -14.26 14.10 14.17
CA ILE A 447 -15.11 15.22 13.80
C ILE A 447 -16.55 14.77 13.99
N LEU A 448 -17.33 15.56 14.70
CA LEU A 448 -18.75 15.38 14.90
C LEU A 448 -19.49 16.57 14.29
N GLU A 449 -20.61 16.30 13.62
CA GLU A 449 -21.48 17.32 13.04
C GLU A 449 -22.84 17.26 13.75
N PHE A 450 -23.33 18.41 14.23
CA PHE A 450 -24.60 18.55 14.94
C PHE A 450 -25.47 19.58 14.25
N VAL A 451 -26.79 19.36 14.22
CA VAL A 451 -27.75 20.32 13.65
C VAL A 451 -28.34 21.14 14.79
N VAL A 452 -28.47 22.46 14.58
CA VAL A 452 -29.25 23.34 15.47
C VAL A 452 -30.73 23.22 15.11
N GLU A 453 -31.50 22.51 15.93
CA GLU A 453 -32.95 22.37 15.78
C GLU A 453 -33.71 23.61 16.23
N MET A 454 -34.93 23.75 15.71
CA MET A 454 -35.83 24.86 16.01
C MET A 454 -36.36 24.69 17.42
N GLY A 455 -36.20 25.70 18.27
CA GLY A 455 -36.52 25.66 19.69
C GLY A 455 -35.40 25.16 20.60
N SER A 456 -34.23 24.82 20.05
CA SER A 456 -33.07 24.39 20.85
C SER A 456 -32.45 25.54 21.64
N ILE A 457 -31.72 25.20 22.72
CA ILE A 457 -31.08 26.20 23.61
C ILE A 457 -30.04 27.05 22.85
N ALA A 458 -29.40 26.46 21.84
CA ALA A 458 -28.40 27.09 21.00
C ALA A 458 -29.00 28.03 19.95
N GLU A 459 -30.28 27.88 19.59
CA GLU A 459 -30.91 28.73 18.59
C GLU A 459 -30.94 30.20 19.03
N GLY A 460 -30.43 31.07 18.16
CA GLY A 460 -30.46 32.51 18.38
C GLY A 460 -29.45 33.03 19.41
N LYS A 461 -28.57 32.17 19.94
CA LYS A 461 -27.46 32.58 20.80
C LYS A 461 -26.18 32.82 20.00
N TYR A 462 -25.31 33.68 20.55
CA TYR A 462 -23.96 33.83 20.05
C TYR A 462 -23.06 32.70 20.57
N ILE A 463 -22.02 32.31 19.80
CA ILE A 463 -21.12 31.20 20.18
C ILE A 463 -20.48 31.43 21.57
N ASN A 464 -20.18 32.68 21.92
CA ASN A 464 -19.60 33.03 23.23
C ASN A 464 -20.61 32.99 24.40
N GLU A 465 -21.90 32.90 24.11
CA GLU A 465 -22.98 32.78 25.11
C GLU A 465 -23.33 31.31 25.43
N ILE A 466 -22.70 30.37 24.72
CA ILE A 466 -22.92 28.93 24.87
C ILE A 466 -21.74 28.32 25.61
N GLU A 467 -22.02 27.54 26.66
CA GLU A 467 -21.01 26.75 27.37
C GLU A 467 -20.73 25.47 26.59
N TRP A 468 -19.69 25.49 25.76
CA TRP A 468 -19.25 24.33 25.00
C TRP A 468 -18.52 23.31 25.89
N PRO A 469 -18.60 22.01 25.58
CA PRO A 469 -17.87 20.97 26.30
C PRO A 469 -16.36 21.25 26.34
N LYS A 470 -15.74 21.12 27.51
CA LYS A 470 -14.33 21.49 27.76
C LYS A 470 -13.32 20.73 26.88
N ASP A 471 -13.68 19.52 26.47
CA ASP A 471 -12.86 18.63 25.67
C ASP A 471 -13.21 18.66 24.17
N SER A 472 -13.85 19.73 23.74
CA SER A 472 -14.32 19.91 22.37
C SER A 472 -13.80 21.23 21.78
N LEU A 473 -13.56 21.23 20.46
CA LEU A 473 -13.18 22.43 19.72
C LEU A 473 -14.16 22.65 18.58
N LEU A 474 -14.92 23.74 18.64
CA LEU A 474 -15.76 24.19 17.55
C LEU A 474 -14.88 24.72 16.41
N VAL A 475 -14.97 24.10 15.22
CA VAL A 475 -14.07 24.42 14.10
C VAL A 475 -14.76 25.04 12.90
N SER A 476 -16.05 24.78 12.71
CA SER A 476 -16.80 25.29 11.55
C SER A 476 -18.30 25.31 11.84
N ILE A 477 -19.01 26.25 11.20
CA ILE A 477 -20.48 26.25 11.12
C ILE A 477 -20.86 26.23 9.64
N LYS A 478 -21.64 25.25 9.19
CA LYS A 478 -22.18 25.23 7.83
C LYS A 478 -23.61 25.74 7.84
N ARG A 479 -23.84 26.85 7.14
CA ARG A 479 -25.17 27.44 6.90
C ARG A 479 -25.51 27.26 5.43
N GLY A 480 -26.24 26.19 5.12
CA GLY A 480 -26.41 25.74 3.73
C GLY A 480 -25.06 25.42 3.08
N GLU A 481 -24.76 26.07 1.95
CA GLU A 481 -23.50 25.90 1.19
C GLU A 481 -22.33 26.76 1.75
N LYS A 482 -22.57 27.62 2.74
CA LYS A 482 -21.56 28.54 3.27
C LYS A 482 -20.91 27.97 4.52
N GLU A 483 -19.59 28.02 4.56
CA GLU A 483 -18.79 27.65 5.72
C GLU A 483 -18.36 28.92 6.49
N ILE A 484 -18.77 29.01 7.75
CA ILE A 484 -18.60 30.15 8.64
C ILE A 484 -17.57 29.78 9.70
N ILE A 485 -16.58 30.65 9.91
CA ILE A 485 -15.58 30.48 10.96
C ILE A 485 -16.26 30.79 12.32
N PRO A 486 -16.22 29.86 13.29
CA PRO A 486 -16.93 30.01 14.55
C PRO A 486 -16.24 31.01 15.46
N ARG A 487 -16.55 32.29 15.27
CA ARG A 487 -16.08 33.37 16.15
C ARG A 487 -17.14 33.68 17.19
N GLY A 488 -16.73 34.18 18.36
CA GLY A 488 -17.64 34.43 19.48
C GLY A 488 -18.88 35.28 19.14
N TYR A 489 -18.77 36.19 18.16
CA TYR A 489 -19.87 37.05 17.70
C TYR A 489 -20.78 36.42 16.62
N VAL A 490 -20.55 35.18 16.22
CA VAL A 490 -21.41 34.48 15.26
C VAL A 490 -22.64 33.98 16.00
N LYS A 491 -23.82 34.31 15.47
CA LYS A 491 -25.12 33.88 16.00
C LYS A 491 -25.55 32.59 15.31
N LEU A 492 -25.94 31.59 16.09
CA LEU A 492 -26.45 30.33 15.58
C LEU A 492 -27.91 30.47 15.15
N GLU A 493 -28.23 29.93 13.99
CA GLU A 493 -29.57 29.92 13.41
C GLU A 493 -30.07 28.49 13.26
N ASN A 494 -31.40 28.32 13.21
CA ASN A 494 -31.99 27.04 12.89
C ASN A 494 -31.45 26.50 11.55
N GLY A 495 -31.10 25.21 11.53
CA GLY A 495 -30.54 24.54 10.36
C GLY A 495 -29.03 24.73 10.16
N ASP A 496 -28.34 25.46 11.05
CA ASP A 496 -26.88 25.47 11.09
C ASP A 496 -26.33 24.10 11.48
N TYR A 497 -25.30 23.64 10.75
CA TYR A 497 -24.51 22.47 11.15
C TYR A 497 -23.25 22.92 11.87
N ILE A 498 -23.11 22.51 13.12
CA ILE A 498 -21.98 22.79 14.00
C ILE A 498 -20.98 21.64 13.87
N VAL A 499 -19.75 21.95 13.47
CA VAL A 499 -18.68 20.97 13.30
C VAL A 499 -17.70 21.09 14.45
N ILE A 500 -17.58 20.03 15.24
CA ILE A 500 -16.77 19.98 16.47
C ILE A 500 -15.71 18.89 16.35
N ILE A 501 -14.49 19.19 16.77
CA ILE A 501 -13.41 18.22 16.94
C ILE A 501 -13.36 17.81 18.41
N VAL A 502 -13.34 16.50 18.67
CA VAL A 502 -13.24 15.91 20.01
C VAL A 502 -12.28 14.73 20.00
N SER A 503 -11.63 14.44 21.13
CA SER A 503 -10.88 13.19 21.28
C SER A 503 -11.85 11.98 21.31
N LEU A 504 -11.48 10.88 20.64
CA LEU A 504 -12.33 9.72 20.36
C LEU A 504 -12.83 9.03 21.63
N ASP A 505 -12.04 9.08 22.69
CA ASP A 505 -12.35 8.56 24.02
C ASP A 505 -13.44 9.37 24.75
N LYS A 506 -13.59 10.65 24.40
CA LYS A 506 -14.57 11.59 24.98
C LYS A 506 -15.77 11.86 24.09
N SER A 507 -15.82 11.28 22.88
CA SER A 507 -16.89 11.52 21.92
C SER A 507 -18.30 11.20 22.46
N PRO A 508 -18.55 10.13 23.25
CA PRO A 508 -19.90 9.85 23.73
C PRO A 508 -20.44 10.94 24.67
N GLN A 509 -19.58 11.46 25.56
CA GLN A 509 -19.94 12.52 26.51
C GLN A 509 -20.22 13.84 25.78
N VAL A 510 -19.35 14.20 24.83
CA VAL A 510 -19.53 15.43 24.03
C VAL A 510 -20.78 15.36 23.15
N ILE A 511 -21.15 14.19 22.62
CA ILE A 511 -22.40 14.03 21.87
C ILE A 511 -23.61 14.34 22.75
N GLU A 512 -23.65 13.83 23.98
CA GLU A 512 -24.76 14.04 24.91
C GLU A 512 -24.88 15.51 25.31
N GLU A 513 -23.75 16.15 25.68
CA GLU A 513 -23.71 17.56 26.05
C GLU A 513 -24.10 18.49 24.89
N VAL A 514 -23.58 18.26 23.68
CA VAL A 514 -23.92 19.11 22.52
C VAL A 514 -25.37 18.89 22.09
N ASN A 515 -25.86 17.66 22.08
CA ASN A 515 -27.27 17.39 21.77
C ASN A 515 -28.22 18.08 22.75
N SER A 516 -27.88 18.17 24.03
CA SER A 516 -28.68 18.92 25.02
C SER A 516 -28.78 20.42 24.72
N LEU A 517 -27.82 20.96 23.95
CA LEU A 517 -27.78 22.35 23.53
C LEU A 517 -28.48 22.56 22.18
N THR A 518 -28.38 21.60 21.26
CA THR A 518 -28.75 21.78 19.85
C THR A 518 -30.03 21.05 19.42
N LEU A 519 -30.54 20.12 20.23
CA LEU A 519 -31.80 19.39 19.99
C LEU A 519 -32.86 19.79 21.01
N VAL A 520 -34.14 19.49 20.71
CA VAL A 520 -35.30 19.72 21.60
C VAL A 520 -35.71 18.46 22.33
#